data_AF-A0A0P9CC54-F1
#
_entry.id   AF-A0A0P9CC54-F1
#
_cell.length_a   1.000
_cell.length_b   1.000
_cell.length_c   1.000
_cell.angle_alpha   90.00
_cell.angle_beta   90.00
_cell.angle_gamma   90.00
#
_symmetry.space_group_name_H-M   'P 1'
#
loop_
_entity.id
_entity.type
_entity.pdbx_description
1 polymer ?
#
loop_
_entity_poly.entity_id
_entity_poly.type
_entity_poly.pdbx_seq_one_letter_code
_entity_poly.pdbx_strand_id
1 'polypeptide(L)'
;MNEDIEEVILNNGYVPVRGRERIRRIALELEIPTNILETYLLEHMECRKLVRANGRIHMMIDFDEIPEESIRQFPSLTSWIAIPHAILLDYMDLRDVGPKILTMLVGSPASSPNGRIVEGEASQNAFFFTVNDITLVDPFFELNDFFIVAENGTLYQWKFAETITSRLQENRSAFSSSFVDLIPFERNVIEYRRLINDSGAAPQDIESAFNRVAAERTQILNTLRTVHRTLKLSHEQSGSQQVINSPPPRLGRFDSLEVSSGAFRIRTDMAPIYFSAAVQHVARAGQVTTSGGVPDDLIFETIPAVILAYLCLDSHVNELGYRTQVPDWKSVLDNETPLDSKLGRLFSFHREKNLLKARPDLKRTLQEYTELRNSLIHFEYEAWNVSIVDSQPISELYTRINLPAAIRYVNFVAKFVTLINENLAIPAPRWLSTQTGWLENVDLGFLGQ
;
A
#
# COMPACT_ATOMS: atom_id res chain seq x y z
N MET A 1 16.07 -29.27 -32.50
CA MET A 1 14.67 -28.98 -32.13
C MET A 1 14.57 -29.46 -30.69
N ASN A 2 14.62 -28.54 -29.71
CA ASN A 2 14.69 -28.90 -28.28
C ASN A 2 13.28 -29.21 -27.78
N GLU A 3 13.08 -30.44 -27.29
CA GLU A 3 11.84 -30.92 -26.67
C GLU A 3 11.45 -30.08 -25.43
N ASP A 4 12.39 -29.37 -24.81
CA ASP A 4 12.16 -28.53 -23.62
C ASP A 4 11.23 -27.31 -23.86
N ILE A 5 11.06 -26.87 -25.11
CA ILE A 5 10.20 -25.71 -25.43
C ILE A 5 8.74 -26.13 -25.61
N GLU A 6 8.48 -27.36 -26.07
CA GLU A 6 7.11 -27.83 -26.32
C GLU A 6 6.32 -28.03 -25.02
N GLU A 7 6.99 -28.42 -23.92
CA GLU A 7 6.31 -28.71 -22.65
C GLU A 7 5.88 -27.43 -21.89
N VAL A 8 6.64 -26.33 -22.02
CA VAL A 8 6.33 -25.03 -21.35
C VAL A 8 5.19 -24.27 -22.07
N ILE A 9 4.99 -24.53 -23.36
CA ILE A 9 3.93 -23.88 -24.17
C ILE A 9 2.54 -24.48 -23.87
N LEU A 10 2.48 -25.67 -23.29
CA LEU A 10 1.25 -26.42 -23.06
C LEU A 10 0.53 -25.98 -21.78
N ASN A 11 -0.29 -24.92 -21.87
CA ASN A 11 -1.73 -24.93 -21.47
C ASN A 11 -2.33 -23.59 -20.98
N ASN A 12 -1.57 -22.54 -20.68
CA ASN A 12 -2.11 -21.50 -19.77
C ASN A 12 -1.93 -20.01 -20.17
N GLY A 13 -1.67 -19.68 -21.44
CA GLY A 13 -1.64 -18.27 -21.88
C GLY A 13 -0.38 -17.49 -21.47
N TYR A 14 0.74 -18.19 -21.22
CA TYR A 14 2.05 -17.61 -20.93
C TYR A 14 2.79 -17.16 -22.20
N VAL A 15 3.66 -16.16 -22.07
CA VAL A 15 4.65 -15.73 -23.06
C VAL A 15 5.90 -16.61 -22.90
N PRO A 16 6.31 -17.38 -23.91
CA PRO A 16 7.54 -18.16 -23.85
C PRO A 16 8.76 -17.23 -23.77
N VAL A 17 9.66 -17.48 -22.81
CA VAL A 17 10.88 -16.69 -22.62
C VAL A 17 12.10 -17.61 -22.61
N ARG A 18 13.10 -17.31 -23.44
CA ARG A 18 14.36 -18.04 -23.55
C ARG A 18 15.56 -17.13 -23.22
N GLY A 19 16.62 -17.72 -22.67
CA GLY A 19 17.88 -17.01 -22.39
C GLY A 19 17.88 -16.17 -21.11
N ARG A 20 16.82 -16.23 -20.27
CA ARG A 20 16.69 -15.40 -19.07
C ARG A 20 17.79 -15.63 -18.03
N GLU A 21 18.21 -16.88 -17.81
CA GLU A 21 19.33 -17.18 -16.91
C GLU A 21 20.66 -16.58 -17.40
N ARG A 22 20.85 -16.50 -18.72
CA ARG A 22 22.01 -15.81 -19.32
C ARG A 22 21.98 -14.33 -18.99
N ILE A 23 20.82 -13.68 -19.12
CA ILE A 23 20.64 -12.26 -18.76
C ILE A 23 20.89 -12.04 -17.28
N ARG A 24 20.37 -12.91 -16.41
CA ARG A 24 20.61 -12.84 -14.96
C ARG A 24 22.10 -12.93 -14.61
N ARG A 25 22.83 -13.86 -15.24
CA ARG A 25 24.28 -14.00 -15.07
C ARG A 25 25.03 -12.74 -15.51
N ILE A 26 24.76 -12.26 -16.72
CA ILE A 26 25.43 -11.05 -17.25
C ILE A 26 25.12 -9.83 -16.38
N ALA A 27 23.87 -9.66 -15.95
CA ALA A 27 23.47 -8.57 -15.06
C ALA A 27 24.27 -8.57 -13.74
N LEU A 28 24.46 -9.76 -13.14
CA LEU A 28 25.26 -9.93 -11.93
C LEU A 28 26.73 -9.55 -12.16
N GLU A 29 27.33 -10.01 -13.27
CA GLU A 29 28.72 -9.67 -13.63
C GLU A 29 28.92 -8.17 -13.87
N LEU A 30 27.89 -7.49 -14.37
CA LEU A 30 27.90 -6.04 -14.62
C LEU A 30 27.50 -5.23 -13.38
N GLU A 31 27.15 -5.88 -12.27
CA GLU A 31 26.62 -5.25 -11.04
C GLU A 31 25.36 -4.40 -11.29
N ILE A 32 24.50 -4.83 -12.21
CA ILE A 32 23.27 -4.13 -12.59
C ILE A 32 22.06 -4.99 -12.19
N PRO A 33 20.99 -4.39 -11.65
CA PRO A 33 19.73 -5.09 -11.42
C PRO A 33 19.21 -5.78 -12.69
N THR A 34 18.92 -7.09 -12.60
CA THR A 34 18.50 -7.90 -13.76
C THR A 34 17.27 -7.33 -14.46
N ASN A 35 16.30 -6.83 -13.69
CA ASN A 35 15.09 -6.17 -14.18
C ASN A 35 15.35 -4.90 -15.00
N ILE A 36 16.38 -4.11 -14.65
CA ILE A 36 16.80 -2.95 -15.44
C ILE A 36 17.31 -3.42 -16.79
N LEU A 37 18.20 -4.40 -16.79
CA LEU A 37 18.77 -4.94 -18.02
C LEU A 37 17.67 -5.56 -18.90
N GLU A 38 16.79 -6.40 -18.33
CA GLU A 38 15.63 -6.97 -19.03
C GLU A 38 14.75 -5.87 -19.63
N THR A 39 14.39 -4.83 -18.85
CA THR A 39 13.57 -3.70 -19.33
C THR A 39 14.22 -3.02 -20.54
N TYR A 40 15.52 -2.75 -20.46
CA TYR A 40 16.25 -2.15 -21.57
C TYR A 40 16.25 -3.04 -22.82
N LEU A 41 16.60 -4.33 -22.66
CA LEU A 41 16.67 -5.25 -23.80
C LEU A 41 15.30 -5.42 -24.45
N LEU A 42 14.23 -5.53 -23.66
CA LEU A 42 12.87 -5.64 -24.15
C LEU A 42 12.41 -4.40 -24.91
N GLU A 43 12.92 -3.22 -24.59
CA GLU A 43 12.52 -1.96 -25.22
C GLU A 43 13.39 -1.62 -26.44
N HIS A 44 14.68 -1.95 -26.42
CA HIS A 44 15.66 -1.45 -27.40
C HIS A 44 16.32 -2.52 -28.27
N MET A 45 16.14 -3.82 -27.98
CA MET A 45 16.78 -4.91 -28.72
C MET A 45 15.77 -5.79 -29.44
N GLU A 46 16.20 -6.36 -30.58
CA GLU A 46 15.43 -7.37 -31.30
C GLU A 46 15.51 -8.71 -30.57
N CYS A 47 14.55 -8.94 -29.67
CA CYS A 47 14.46 -10.17 -28.88
C CYS A 47 13.10 -10.87 -29.03
N ARG A 48 12.29 -10.48 -30.00
CA ARG A 48 10.93 -10.98 -30.22
C ARG A 48 10.85 -11.73 -31.53
N LYS A 49 10.29 -12.94 -31.49
CA LYS A 49 10.08 -13.74 -32.71
C LYS A 49 8.78 -14.52 -32.67
N LEU A 50 8.15 -14.62 -33.84
CA LEU A 50 6.96 -15.45 -34.02
C LEU A 50 7.37 -16.92 -34.08
N VAL A 51 6.76 -17.74 -33.23
CA VAL A 51 6.94 -19.19 -33.21
C VAL A 51 5.60 -19.87 -33.39
N ARG A 52 5.59 -21.02 -34.08
CA ARG A 52 4.39 -21.81 -34.26
C ARG A 52 4.44 -23.02 -33.34
N ALA A 53 3.41 -23.20 -32.51
CA ALA A 53 3.28 -24.33 -31.61
C ALA A 53 1.80 -24.74 -31.51
N ASN A 54 1.52 -26.05 -31.49
CA ASN A 54 0.14 -26.58 -31.40
C ASN A 54 -0.84 -25.97 -32.41
N GLY A 55 -0.37 -25.70 -33.63
CA GLY A 55 -1.18 -25.11 -34.70
C GLY A 55 -1.47 -23.62 -34.54
N ARG A 56 -0.98 -22.95 -33.50
CA ARG A 56 -1.13 -21.51 -33.22
C ARG A 56 0.19 -20.76 -33.35
N ILE A 57 0.11 -19.46 -33.62
CA ILE A 57 1.27 -18.56 -33.67
C ILE A 57 1.37 -17.85 -32.31
N HIS A 58 2.57 -17.81 -31.74
CA HIS A 58 2.88 -17.17 -30.48
C HIS A 58 4.04 -16.20 -30.67
N MET A 59 4.05 -15.13 -29.89
CA MET A 59 5.24 -14.29 -29.74
C MET A 59 6.10 -14.86 -28.62
N MET A 60 7.35 -15.14 -28.93
CA MET A 60 8.36 -15.58 -27.97
C MET A 60 9.38 -14.47 -27.74
N ILE A 61 9.79 -14.30 -26.48
CA ILE A 61 10.93 -13.47 -26.10
C ILE A 61 12.16 -14.38 -26.08
N ASP A 62 13.09 -14.17 -27.00
CA ASP A 62 14.34 -14.93 -27.08
C ASP A 62 15.53 -14.02 -26.84
N PHE A 63 16.02 -13.98 -25.60
CA PHE A 63 17.23 -13.24 -25.29
C PHE A 63 18.49 -13.89 -25.85
N ASP A 64 18.45 -15.19 -26.22
CA ASP A 64 19.64 -15.85 -26.75
C ASP A 64 20.08 -15.26 -28.10
N GLU A 65 19.15 -14.71 -28.87
CA GLU A 65 19.37 -14.05 -30.17
C GLU A 65 20.17 -12.75 -30.07
N ILE A 66 20.15 -12.09 -28.90
CA ILE A 66 20.94 -10.87 -28.69
C ILE A 66 22.41 -11.28 -28.51
N PRO A 67 23.38 -10.72 -29.26
CA PRO A 67 24.79 -10.99 -29.02
C PRO A 67 25.22 -10.57 -27.62
N GLU A 68 26.04 -11.38 -26.96
CA GLU A 68 26.49 -11.10 -25.59
C GLU A 68 27.28 -9.79 -25.51
N GLU A 69 28.07 -9.47 -26.54
CA GLU A 69 28.81 -8.22 -26.68
C GLU A 69 27.87 -7.01 -26.66
N SER A 70 26.71 -7.10 -27.32
CA SER A 70 25.70 -6.02 -27.34
C SER A 70 25.08 -5.81 -25.95
N ILE A 71 24.84 -6.89 -25.20
CA ILE A 71 24.33 -6.80 -23.83
C ILE A 71 25.37 -6.14 -22.92
N ARG A 72 26.64 -6.53 -23.06
CA ARG A 72 27.75 -5.99 -22.26
C ARG A 72 28.08 -4.53 -22.55
N GLN A 73 27.57 -3.95 -23.64
CA GLN A 73 27.66 -2.52 -23.90
C GLN A 73 26.68 -1.68 -23.05
N PHE A 74 25.69 -2.31 -22.39
CA PHE A 74 24.70 -1.61 -21.59
C PHE A 74 25.27 -0.60 -20.57
N PRO A 75 26.32 -0.90 -19.77
CA PRO A 75 26.89 0.05 -18.81
C PRO A 75 27.51 1.31 -19.46
N SER A 76 27.88 1.24 -20.74
CA SER A 76 28.44 2.37 -21.49
C SER A 76 27.38 3.31 -22.05
N LEU A 77 26.11 2.95 -21.96
CA LEU A 77 25.00 3.77 -22.45
C LEU A 77 24.76 4.95 -21.51
N THR A 78 24.94 6.15 -22.05
CA THR A 78 24.76 7.39 -21.30
C THR A 78 23.29 7.72 -21.06
N SER A 79 22.36 7.23 -21.91
CA SER A 79 20.94 7.39 -21.67
C SER A 79 20.06 6.39 -22.40
N TRP A 80 18.97 5.97 -21.76
CA TRP A 80 17.87 5.22 -22.37
C TRP A 80 16.55 5.54 -21.68
N ILE A 81 15.44 5.21 -22.34
CA ILE A 81 14.08 5.43 -21.85
C ILE A 81 13.26 4.17 -22.10
N ALA A 82 12.38 3.80 -21.16
CA ALA A 82 11.47 2.68 -21.35
C ALA A 82 10.14 2.92 -20.63
N ILE A 83 9.10 2.23 -21.10
CA ILE A 83 7.82 2.12 -20.40
C ILE A 83 7.77 0.71 -19.81
N PRO A 84 8.31 0.50 -18.60
CA PRO A 84 8.38 -0.80 -17.97
C PRO A 84 7.00 -1.29 -17.51
N HIS A 85 6.83 -2.61 -17.43
CA HIS A 85 5.72 -3.24 -16.70
C HIS A 85 5.99 -3.31 -15.18
N ALA A 86 6.74 -2.34 -14.66
CA ALA A 86 7.16 -2.23 -13.27
C ALA A 86 7.24 -0.74 -12.87
N ILE A 87 7.18 -0.46 -11.58
CA ILE A 87 7.33 0.90 -11.05
C ILE A 87 8.56 0.95 -10.13
N LEU A 88 9.30 2.05 -10.17
CA LEU A 88 10.32 2.37 -9.17
C LEU A 88 9.63 2.80 -7.88
N LEU A 89 9.81 1.98 -6.86
CA LEU A 89 9.47 2.31 -5.48
C LEU A 89 10.74 2.69 -4.75
N ASP A 90 10.65 3.78 -3.99
CA ASP A 90 11.71 4.26 -3.12
C ASP A 90 11.27 4.19 -1.65
N TYR A 91 12.26 4.24 -0.78
CA TYR A 91 12.09 4.37 0.65
C TYR A 91 11.29 3.23 1.31
N MET A 92 11.47 2.01 0.81
CA MET A 92 10.90 0.80 1.42
C MET A 92 11.98 -0.28 1.52
N ASP A 93 12.16 -0.84 2.71
CA ASP A 93 13.04 -2.00 2.89
C ASP A 93 12.41 -3.20 2.15
N LEU A 94 13.22 -3.91 1.35
CA LEU A 94 12.77 -5.06 0.55
C LEU A 94 12.11 -6.15 1.42
N ARG A 95 12.51 -6.29 2.69
CA ARG A 95 11.93 -7.26 3.63
C ARG A 95 10.51 -6.89 4.07
N ASP A 96 10.16 -5.62 3.97
CA ASP A 96 8.86 -5.11 4.40
C ASP A 96 7.87 -5.11 3.22
N VAL A 97 8.33 -5.24 1.97
CA VAL A 97 7.49 -5.28 0.75
C VAL A 97 6.40 -6.35 0.85
N GLY A 98 6.78 -7.60 1.13
CA GLY A 98 5.82 -8.72 1.23
C GLY A 98 4.75 -8.50 2.30
N PRO A 99 5.13 -8.27 3.57
CA PRO A 99 4.20 -7.94 4.66
C PRO A 99 3.30 -6.73 4.35
N LYS A 100 3.83 -5.70 3.67
CA LYS A 100 3.06 -4.50 3.29
C LYS A 100 2.05 -4.80 2.17
N ILE A 101 2.39 -5.62 1.18
CA ILE A 101 1.44 -6.08 0.14
C ILE A 101 0.30 -6.87 0.77
N LEU A 102 0.61 -7.80 1.68
CA LEU A 102 -0.42 -8.55 2.41
C LEU A 102 -1.34 -7.61 3.18
N THR A 103 -0.75 -6.64 3.89
CA THR A 103 -1.47 -5.56 4.60
C THR A 103 -2.38 -4.75 3.66
N MET A 104 -1.99 -4.50 2.41
CA MET A 104 -2.84 -3.82 1.43
C MET A 104 -4.06 -4.65 1.03
N LEU A 105 -3.90 -5.95 0.83
CA LEU A 105 -4.99 -6.87 0.47
C LEU A 105 -6.05 -6.95 1.58
N VAL A 106 -5.61 -6.95 2.84
CA VAL A 106 -6.50 -6.97 4.01
C VAL A 106 -6.97 -5.56 4.44
N GLY A 107 -6.47 -4.51 3.77
CA GLY A 107 -6.85 -3.12 3.95
C GLY A 107 -6.04 -2.39 5.02
N SER A 108 -4.95 -1.73 4.61
CA SER A 108 -3.99 -1.07 5.51
C SER A 108 -4.61 -0.17 6.59
N PRO A 109 -4.17 -0.27 7.85
CA PRO A 109 -4.58 0.62 8.92
C PRO A 109 -3.99 2.02 8.74
N ALA A 110 -2.86 2.11 8.02
CA ALA A 110 -2.23 3.38 7.69
C ALA A 110 -2.76 3.98 6.39
N SER A 111 -2.91 5.32 6.40
CA SER A 111 -3.49 6.11 5.30
C SER A 111 -2.73 6.04 3.97
N SER A 112 -1.50 5.53 3.96
CA SER A 112 -0.81 5.09 2.75
C SER A 112 0.37 4.19 3.15
N PRO A 113 0.34 2.87 2.84
CA PRO A 113 1.39 1.94 3.24
C PRO A 113 2.60 1.90 2.29
N ASN A 114 2.68 2.79 1.31
CA ASN A 114 3.54 2.53 0.17
C ASN A 114 4.93 3.13 0.33
N GLY A 115 5.93 2.41 -0.19
CA GLY A 115 7.15 3.04 -0.67
C GLY A 115 6.74 4.17 -1.62
N ARG A 116 7.49 5.26 -1.60
CA ARG A 116 7.15 6.40 -2.43
C ARG A 116 7.38 5.99 -3.89
N ILE A 117 6.33 6.04 -4.70
CA ILE A 117 6.52 6.01 -6.16
C ILE A 117 7.38 7.21 -6.51
N VAL A 118 8.52 6.96 -7.14
CA VAL A 118 9.46 8.01 -7.52
C VAL A 118 8.81 8.90 -8.57
N GLU A 119 8.85 10.21 -8.37
CA GLU A 119 8.65 11.21 -9.41
C GLU A 119 9.84 12.17 -9.39
N GLY A 120 10.74 12.02 -10.35
CA GLY A 120 12.06 12.65 -10.34
C GLY A 120 13.19 11.64 -10.27
N GLU A 121 14.29 12.05 -9.65
CA GLU A 121 15.47 11.21 -9.42
C GLU A 121 15.15 10.10 -8.41
N ALA A 122 15.52 8.87 -8.74
CA ALA A 122 15.39 7.72 -7.86
C ALA A 122 16.61 7.62 -6.93
N SER A 123 16.39 7.27 -5.64
CA SER A 123 17.52 6.98 -4.76
C SER A 123 18.26 5.70 -5.19
N GLN A 124 19.48 5.53 -4.68
CA GLN A 124 20.25 4.30 -4.84
C GLN A 124 19.57 3.06 -4.23
N ASN A 125 18.61 3.27 -3.33
CA ASN A 125 17.85 2.19 -2.68
C ASN A 125 16.51 1.90 -3.38
N ALA A 126 16.20 2.61 -4.46
CA ALA A 126 15.00 2.36 -5.24
C ALA A 126 15.09 0.97 -5.91
N PHE A 127 13.95 0.28 -5.97
CA PHE A 127 13.85 -1.02 -6.62
C PHE A 127 12.63 -1.06 -7.55
N PHE A 128 12.69 -1.94 -8.55
CA PHE A 128 11.55 -2.16 -9.43
C PHE A 128 10.57 -3.10 -8.76
N PHE A 129 9.36 -2.61 -8.58
CA PHE A 129 8.22 -3.38 -8.17
C PHE A 129 7.41 -3.79 -9.41
N THR A 130 7.41 -5.09 -9.69
CA THR A 130 6.76 -5.66 -10.87
C THR A 130 5.45 -6.34 -10.46
N VAL A 131 4.34 -6.00 -11.12
CA VAL A 131 3.02 -6.59 -10.82
C VAL A 131 2.88 -7.98 -11.45
N ASN A 132 3.34 -8.17 -12.69
CA ASN A 132 3.34 -9.47 -13.38
C ASN A 132 4.70 -9.76 -14.00
N ASP A 133 5.16 -11.01 -13.92
CA ASP A 133 6.37 -11.46 -14.61
C ASP A 133 6.21 -11.41 -16.13
N ILE A 134 7.31 -11.21 -16.86
CA ILE A 134 7.37 -11.20 -18.33
C ILE A 134 6.87 -12.51 -18.96
N THR A 135 6.87 -13.62 -18.21
CA THR A 135 6.29 -14.89 -18.65
C THR A 135 4.76 -14.84 -18.74
N LEU A 136 4.09 -13.91 -18.05
CA LEU A 136 2.63 -13.77 -18.09
C LEU A 136 2.18 -12.85 -19.23
N VAL A 137 2.87 -11.73 -19.42
CA VAL A 137 2.51 -10.70 -20.40
C VAL A 137 3.77 -10.07 -20.96
N ASP A 138 3.85 -9.88 -22.28
CA ASP A 138 4.95 -9.16 -22.92
C ASP A 138 4.79 -7.65 -22.70
N PRO A 139 5.71 -6.99 -21.97
CA PRO A 139 5.62 -5.56 -21.65
C PRO A 139 5.54 -4.64 -22.87
N PHE A 140 5.94 -5.11 -24.05
CA PHE A 140 5.89 -4.32 -25.28
C PHE A 140 4.48 -3.92 -25.72
N PHE A 141 3.50 -4.76 -25.38
CA PHE A 141 2.10 -4.54 -25.73
C PHE A 141 1.30 -3.95 -24.56
N GLU A 142 1.97 -3.59 -23.48
CA GLU A 142 1.37 -2.96 -22.30
C GLU A 142 1.91 -1.54 -22.12
N LEU A 143 1.13 -0.73 -21.41
CA LEU A 143 1.54 0.58 -20.92
C LEU A 143 1.53 0.56 -19.39
N ASN A 144 2.18 1.57 -18.83
CA ASN A 144 2.21 1.86 -17.41
C ASN A 144 1.91 3.36 -17.25
N ASP A 145 1.43 3.77 -16.08
CA ASP A 145 1.25 5.19 -15.74
C ASP A 145 2.60 5.94 -15.71
N PHE A 146 3.70 5.21 -15.54
CA PHE A 146 5.06 5.74 -15.40
C PHE A 146 6.01 5.30 -16.50
N PHE A 147 6.97 6.16 -16.84
CA PHE A 147 8.13 5.82 -17.65
C PHE A 147 9.42 6.03 -16.86
N ILE A 148 10.44 5.26 -17.22
CA ILE A 148 11.77 5.32 -16.59
C ILE A 148 12.78 5.84 -17.59
N VAL A 149 13.68 6.69 -17.11
CA VAL A 149 14.83 7.19 -17.85
C VAL A 149 16.09 6.84 -17.08
N ALA A 150 17.08 6.25 -17.74
CA ALA A 150 18.45 6.30 -17.26
C ALA A 150 19.16 7.45 -17.99
N GLU A 151 19.86 8.29 -17.24
CA GLU A 151 20.70 9.34 -17.80
C GLU A 151 21.92 9.54 -16.90
N ASN A 152 23.13 9.37 -17.47
CA ASN A 152 24.42 9.53 -16.80
C ASN A 152 24.57 8.73 -15.48
N GLY A 153 24.08 7.49 -15.47
CA GLY A 153 24.13 6.61 -14.29
C GLY A 153 23.04 6.87 -13.25
N THR A 154 22.17 7.85 -13.49
CA THR A 154 21.03 8.17 -12.62
C THR A 154 19.73 7.66 -13.23
N LEU A 155 18.87 7.09 -12.40
CA LEU A 155 17.51 6.70 -12.79
C LEU A 155 16.52 7.80 -12.44
N TYR A 156 15.59 8.05 -13.35
CA TYR A 156 14.45 8.93 -13.15
C TYR A 156 13.17 8.18 -13.46
N GLN A 157 12.09 8.53 -12.75
CA GLN A 157 10.74 8.07 -13.06
C GLN A 157 9.79 9.25 -13.14
N TRP A 158 8.86 9.20 -14.09
CA TRP A 158 7.87 10.25 -14.28
C TRP A 158 6.51 9.65 -14.61
N LYS A 159 5.47 10.16 -13.95
CA LYS A 159 4.09 9.86 -14.34
C LYS A 159 3.80 10.56 -15.67
N PHE A 160 3.30 9.82 -16.65
CA PHE A 160 2.89 10.38 -17.95
C PHE A 160 1.49 9.98 -18.35
N ALA A 161 0.93 8.93 -17.76
CA ALA A 161 -0.41 8.46 -18.08
C ALA A 161 -1.22 8.20 -16.82
N GLU A 162 -2.53 8.07 -17.01
CA GLU A 162 -3.46 7.65 -15.99
C GLU A 162 -4.33 6.51 -16.53
N THR A 163 -4.52 5.50 -15.71
CA THR A 163 -5.45 4.41 -15.98
C THR A 163 -6.89 4.93 -15.92
N ILE A 164 -7.62 4.75 -17.03
CA ILE A 164 -9.02 5.12 -17.19
C ILE A 164 -9.85 3.91 -17.64
N THR A 165 -11.17 3.98 -17.49
CA THR A 165 -12.07 3.01 -18.13
C THR A 165 -11.96 3.17 -19.65
N SER A 166 -11.72 2.06 -20.37
CA SER A 166 -11.50 2.11 -21.83
C SER A 166 -12.69 2.70 -22.58
N ARG A 167 -12.37 3.58 -23.54
CA ARG A 167 -13.33 4.17 -24.49
C ARG A 167 -13.59 3.26 -25.69
N LEU A 168 -12.77 2.23 -25.90
CA LEU A 168 -12.79 1.36 -27.07
C LEU A 168 -13.39 -0.03 -26.79
N GLN A 169 -13.34 -0.49 -25.53
CA GLN A 169 -13.97 -1.74 -25.10
C GLN A 169 -14.53 -1.58 -23.68
N GLU A 170 -15.79 -1.97 -23.46
CA GLU A 170 -16.33 -2.11 -22.11
C GLU A 170 -15.54 -3.21 -21.36
N ASN A 171 -15.14 -2.94 -20.12
CA ASN A 171 -14.41 -3.85 -19.20
C ASN A 171 -12.89 -4.01 -19.39
N ARG A 172 -12.20 -3.07 -20.04
CA ARG A 172 -10.72 -3.00 -19.98
C ARG A 172 -10.23 -1.65 -19.50
N SER A 173 -9.08 -1.65 -18.83
CA SER A 173 -8.33 -0.43 -18.54
C SER A 173 -7.73 0.11 -19.84
N ALA A 174 -7.83 1.43 -20.06
CA ALA A 174 -7.10 2.18 -21.07
C ALA A 174 -6.23 3.23 -20.38
N PHE A 175 -5.34 3.86 -21.13
CA PHE A 175 -4.46 4.89 -20.63
C PHE A 175 -4.75 6.22 -21.32
N SER A 176 -4.89 7.27 -20.53
CA SER A 176 -4.90 8.64 -21.05
C SER A 176 -3.65 9.38 -20.61
N SER A 177 -3.05 10.13 -21.53
CA SER A 177 -1.90 10.97 -21.24
C SER A 177 -2.19 12.40 -21.70
N SER A 178 -1.76 13.38 -20.90
CA SER A 178 -1.73 14.78 -21.30
C SER A 178 -0.52 15.13 -22.19
N PHE A 179 0.43 14.21 -22.34
CA PHE A 179 1.69 14.43 -23.06
C PHE A 179 1.71 13.80 -24.45
N VAL A 180 1.03 12.67 -24.64
CA VAL A 180 1.04 11.90 -25.90
C VAL A 180 -0.33 11.27 -26.14
N ASP A 181 -0.78 11.20 -27.40
CA ASP A 181 -1.98 10.46 -27.75
C ASP A 181 -1.68 8.96 -27.77
N LEU A 182 -2.30 8.20 -26.86
CA LEU A 182 -2.09 6.76 -26.70
C LEU A 182 -3.09 5.92 -27.52
N ILE A 183 -4.14 6.55 -28.07
CA ILE A 183 -5.20 5.84 -28.81
C ILE A 183 -4.65 5.04 -30.02
N PRO A 184 -3.71 5.56 -30.83
CA PRO A 184 -3.15 4.80 -31.95
C PRO A 184 -2.44 3.51 -31.50
N PHE A 185 -1.65 3.59 -30.43
CA PHE A 185 -0.96 2.45 -29.84
C PHE A 185 -1.98 1.40 -29.36
N GLU A 186 -2.97 1.81 -28.56
CA GLU A 186 -4.00 0.90 -28.03
C GLU A 186 -4.76 0.19 -29.16
N ARG A 187 -5.12 0.92 -30.22
CA ARG A 187 -5.81 0.37 -31.40
C ARG A 187 -4.97 -0.71 -32.09
N ASN A 188 -3.69 -0.44 -32.33
CA ASN A 188 -2.79 -1.38 -32.99
C ASN A 188 -2.52 -2.61 -32.10
N VAL A 189 -2.43 -2.44 -30.79
CA VAL A 189 -2.33 -3.56 -29.83
C VAL A 189 -3.59 -4.42 -29.85
N ILE A 190 -4.78 -3.83 -29.88
CA ILE A 190 -6.05 -4.58 -29.99
C ILE A 190 -6.08 -5.39 -31.29
N GLU A 191 -5.68 -4.79 -32.41
CA GLU A 191 -5.61 -5.48 -33.70
C GLU A 191 -4.61 -6.64 -33.66
N TYR A 192 -3.40 -6.40 -33.15
CA TYR A 192 -2.38 -7.44 -33.00
C TYR A 192 -2.88 -8.60 -32.12
N ARG A 193 -3.48 -8.31 -30.97
CA ARG A 193 -4.07 -9.31 -30.07
C ARG A 193 -5.20 -10.08 -30.75
N ARG A 194 -5.98 -9.45 -31.63
CA ARG A 194 -7.01 -10.14 -32.42
C ARG A 194 -6.37 -11.12 -33.41
N LEU A 195 -5.34 -10.69 -34.13
CA LEU A 195 -4.66 -11.51 -35.15
C LEU A 195 -3.91 -12.70 -34.54
N ILE A 196 -3.20 -12.52 -33.42
CA ILE A 196 -2.45 -13.62 -32.79
C ILE A 196 -3.37 -14.68 -32.16
N ASN A 197 -4.59 -14.30 -31.79
CA ASN A 197 -5.61 -15.23 -31.28
C ASN A 197 -6.45 -15.88 -32.41
N ASP A 198 -6.30 -15.42 -33.65
CA ASP A 198 -6.98 -15.97 -34.81
C ASP A 198 -6.13 -17.09 -35.43
N SER A 199 -6.61 -18.33 -35.33
CA SER A 199 -5.92 -19.51 -35.88
C SER A 199 -5.77 -19.49 -37.41
N GLY A 200 -6.51 -18.62 -38.11
CA GLY A 200 -6.44 -18.45 -39.56
C GLY A 200 -5.58 -17.28 -40.03
N ALA A 201 -5.02 -16.47 -39.13
CA ALA A 201 -4.23 -15.30 -39.50
C ALA A 201 -2.91 -15.69 -40.19
N ALA A 202 -2.57 -14.98 -41.27
CA ALA A 202 -1.30 -15.18 -41.94
C ALA A 202 -0.15 -14.59 -41.08
N PRO A 203 1.02 -15.25 -41.01
CA PRO A 203 2.17 -14.74 -40.26
C PRO A 203 2.57 -13.31 -40.66
N GLN A 204 2.47 -12.97 -41.95
CA GLN A 204 2.81 -11.63 -42.46
C GLN A 204 1.87 -10.54 -41.93
N ASP A 205 0.59 -10.86 -41.68
CA ASP A 205 -0.36 -9.91 -41.12
C ASP A 205 -0.06 -9.63 -39.65
N ILE A 206 0.33 -10.67 -38.90
CA ILE A 206 0.75 -10.55 -37.49
C ILE A 206 2.03 -9.73 -37.40
N GLU A 207 3.02 -10.00 -38.26
CA GLU A 207 4.27 -9.25 -38.33
C GLU A 207 4.04 -7.78 -38.72
N SER A 208 3.16 -7.52 -39.68
CA SER A 208 2.74 -6.17 -40.06
C SER A 208 2.08 -5.43 -38.89
N ALA A 209 1.19 -6.09 -38.14
CA ALA A 209 0.56 -5.51 -36.96
C ALA A 209 1.58 -5.25 -35.83
N PHE A 210 2.52 -6.16 -35.60
CA PHE A 210 3.62 -5.98 -34.66
C PHE A 210 4.46 -4.74 -35.01
N ASN A 211 4.85 -4.60 -36.28
CA ASN A 211 5.65 -3.47 -36.75
C ASN A 211 4.91 -2.14 -36.59
N ARG A 212 3.57 -2.11 -36.74
CA ARG A 212 2.77 -0.93 -36.41
C ARG A 212 2.83 -0.59 -34.93
N VAL A 213 2.66 -1.57 -34.04
CA VAL A 213 2.81 -1.36 -32.58
C VAL A 213 4.20 -0.83 -32.26
N ALA A 214 5.25 -1.39 -32.85
CA ALA A 214 6.63 -0.96 -32.64
C ALA A 214 6.88 0.48 -33.11
N ALA A 215 6.30 0.87 -34.24
CA ALA A 215 6.37 2.23 -34.74
C ALA A 215 5.70 3.23 -33.79
N GLU A 216 4.49 2.93 -33.32
CA GLU A 216 3.79 3.76 -32.33
C GLU A 216 4.58 3.86 -31.03
N ARG A 217 5.09 2.74 -30.52
CA ARG A 217 5.89 2.69 -29.29
C ARG A 217 7.15 3.56 -29.41
N THR A 218 7.83 3.51 -30.55
CA THR A 218 9.00 4.35 -30.83
C THR A 218 8.64 5.84 -30.82
N GLN A 219 7.50 6.24 -31.39
CA GLN A 219 7.03 7.63 -31.37
C GLN A 219 6.71 8.10 -29.95
N ILE A 220 6.09 7.24 -29.13
CA ILE A 220 5.83 7.53 -27.72
C ILE A 220 7.15 7.76 -26.98
N LEU A 221 8.12 6.84 -27.08
CA LEU A 221 9.41 6.98 -26.40
C LEU A 221 10.15 8.27 -26.81
N ASN A 222 10.11 8.64 -28.09
CA ASN A 222 10.70 9.90 -28.57
C ASN A 222 10.03 11.13 -27.94
N THR A 223 8.71 11.10 -27.82
CA THR A 223 7.95 12.17 -27.14
C THR A 223 8.35 12.23 -25.66
N LEU A 224 8.41 11.09 -24.99
CA LEU A 224 8.76 11.00 -23.56
C LEU A 224 10.19 11.46 -23.27
N ARG A 225 11.14 11.31 -24.20
CA ARG A 225 12.49 11.93 -24.08
C ARG A 225 12.41 13.44 -23.96
N THR A 226 11.50 14.08 -24.70
CA THR A 226 11.29 15.53 -24.63
C THR A 226 10.60 15.93 -23.32
N VAL A 227 9.60 15.15 -22.91
CA VAL A 227 8.91 15.32 -21.61
C VAL A 227 9.90 15.22 -20.45
N HIS A 228 10.79 14.24 -20.46
CA HIS A 228 11.83 14.06 -19.45
C HIS A 228 12.66 15.32 -19.23
N ARG A 229 13.17 15.93 -20.31
CA ARG A 229 14.00 17.14 -20.22
C ARG A 229 13.24 18.29 -19.54
N THR A 230 11.97 18.47 -19.91
CA THR A 230 11.11 19.50 -19.32
C THR A 230 10.85 19.25 -17.84
N LEU A 231 10.49 18.02 -17.48
CA LEU A 231 10.19 17.64 -16.10
C LEU A 231 11.45 17.72 -15.22
N LYS A 232 12.60 17.24 -15.72
CA LYS A 232 13.88 17.31 -15.02
C LYS A 232 14.27 18.75 -14.70
N LEU A 233 14.22 19.66 -15.67
CA LEU A 233 14.54 21.07 -15.45
C LEU A 233 13.62 21.73 -14.41
N SER A 234 12.31 21.46 -14.51
CA SER A 234 11.32 21.95 -13.53
C SER A 234 11.61 21.41 -12.12
N HIS A 235 11.94 20.12 -12.03
CA HIS A 235 12.25 19.44 -10.78
C HIS A 235 13.51 20.01 -10.12
N GLU A 236 14.59 20.22 -10.88
CA GLU A 236 15.83 20.86 -10.42
C GLU A 236 15.59 22.29 -9.91
N GLN A 237 14.77 23.08 -10.61
CA GLN A 237 14.46 24.47 -10.23
C GLN A 237 13.59 24.58 -8.99
N SER A 238 12.68 23.62 -8.79
CA SER A 238 11.75 23.62 -7.66
C SER A 238 12.41 23.32 -6.31
N GLY A 239 13.60 22.71 -6.31
CA GLY A 239 14.26 22.19 -5.10
C GLY A 239 13.39 21.20 -4.32
N SER A 240 12.34 20.64 -4.95
CA SER A 240 11.18 20.07 -4.25
C SER A 240 11.37 18.65 -3.72
N GLN A 241 12.47 17.97 -4.04
CA GLN A 241 12.76 16.66 -3.47
C GLN A 241 14.25 16.50 -3.22
N GLN A 242 14.63 16.40 -1.94
CA GLN A 242 15.95 15.89 -1.56
C GLN A 242 15.87 14.36 -1.58
N VAL A 243 16.57 13.75 -2.54
CA VAL A 243 16.79 12.29 -2.56
C VAL A 243 17.56 11.91 -1.30
N ILE A 244 17.02 10.98 -0.52
CA ILE A 244 17.70 10.47 0.67
C ILE A 244 18.45 9.20 0.28
N ASN A 245 19.78 9.26 0.26
CA ASN A 245 20.63 8.10 -0.07
C ASN A 245 20.87 7.15 1.11
N SER A 246 20.29 7.44 2.28
CA SER A 246 20.33 6.53 3.42
C SER A 246 19.43 5.31 3.17
N PRO A 247 19.83 4.10 3.61
CA PRO A 247 18.96 2.93 3.55
C PRO A 247 17.60 3.20 4.20
N PRO A 248 16.49 2.73 3.59
CA PRO A 248 15.18 2.92 4.18
C PRO A 248 15.10 2.28 5.57
N PRO A 249 14.42 2.92 6.53
CA PRO A 249 14.19 2.30 7.83
C PRO A 249 13.25 1.11 7.70
N ARG A 250 13.39 0.15 8.62
CA ARG A 250 12.41 -0.94 8.76
C ARG A 250 11.11 -0.38 9.31
N LEU A 251 9.99 -0.74 8.69
CA LEU A 251 8.66 -0.28 9.04
C LEU A 251 7.84 -1.45 9.60
N GLY A 252 7.29 -1.27 10.79
CA GLY A 252 6.25 -2.13 11.32
C GLY A 252 4.96 -2.04 10.50
N ARG A 253 4.04 -2.98 10.75
CA ARG A 253 2.75 -3.04 10.05
C ARG A 253 1.88 -1.77 10.21
N PHE A 254 2.08 -1.02 11.29
CA PHE A 254 1.35 0.23 11.60
C PHE A 254 2.15 1.49 11.28
N ASP A 255 3.36 1.35 10.74
CA ASP A 255 4.21 2.48 10.40
C ASP A 255 3.94 2.95 8.96
N SER A 256 3.95 4.26 8.80
CA SER A 256 3.99 4.97 7.54
C SER A 256 5.24 5.83 7.47
N LEU A 257 5.80 5.99 6.28
CA LEU A 257 7.03 6.74 6.05
C LEU A 257 6.74 8.02 5.27
N GLU A 258 7.28 9.13 5.77
CA GLU A 258 7.19 10.44 5.16
C GLU A 258 8.58 10.98 4.79
N VAL A 259 8.66 11.36 3.52
CA VAL A 259 9.68 12.16 2.81
C VAL A 259 9.79 13.64 3.21
N SER A 260 10.54 14.12 4.22
CA SER A 260 10.55 15.58 4.49
C SER A 260 11.91 16.18 4.88
N SER A 261 12.27 17.31 4.26
CA SER A 261 13.48 18.08 4.58
C SER A 261 14.76 17.24 4.60
N GLY A 262 14.91 16.30 3.66
CA GLY A 262 16.08 15.43 3.57
C GLY A 262 16.17 14.37 4.67
N ALA A 263 15.10 14.16 5.44
CA ALA A 263 15.04 13.15 6.49
C ALA A 263 13.82 12.24 6.36
N PHE A 264 14.01 10.99 6.76
CA PHE A 264 12.92 10.06 7.00
C PHE A 264 12.14 10.47 8.25
N ARG A 265 10.83 10.56 8.13
CA ARG A 265 9.92 10.66 9.28
C ARG A 265 9.01 9.45 9.28
N ILE A 266 8.99 8.73 10.40
CA ILE A 266 8.11 7.58 10.57
C ILE A 266 6.92 8.04 11.41
N ARG A 267 5.71 7.76 10.94
CA ARG A 267 4.48 7.91 11.71
C ARG A 267 3.90 6.54 11.99
N THR A 268 3.77 6.21 13.26
CA THR A 268 3.08 5.00 13.74
C THR A 268 1.64 5.34 14.07
N ASP A 269 0.69 4.66 13.42
CA ASP A 269 -0.72 4.81 13.75
C ASP A 269 -1.04 3.97 14.99
N MET A 270 -1.14 4.64 16.15
CA MET A 270 -1.25 3.98 17.46
C MET A 270 -2.66 3.47 17.76
N ALA A 271 -3.71 4.11 17.23
CA ALA A 271 -5.10 3.69 17.44
C ALA A 271 -5.36 2.20 17.13
N PRO A 272 -4.99 1.66 15.95
CA PRO A 272 -5.19 0.25 15.64
C PRO A 272 -4.37 -0.69 16.55
N ILE A 273 -3.19 -0.28 17.02
CA ILE A 273 -2.38 -1.06 17.98
C ILE A 273 -3.15 -1.22 19.29
N TYR A 274 -3.62 -0.09 19.84
CA TYR A 274 -4.34 -0.07 21.10
C TYR A 274 -5.67 -0.80 21.01
N PHE A 275 -6.40 -0.65 19.89
CA PHE A 275 -7.66 -1.37 19.68
C PHE A 275 -7.45 -2.89 19.62
N SER A 276 -6.48 -3.34 18.82
CA SER A 276 -6.14 -4.77 18.69
C SER A 276 -5.75 -5.36 20.04
N ALA A 277 -4.89 -4.66 20.80
CA ALA A 277 -4.48 -5.10 22.13
C ALA A 277 -5.66 -5.15 23.13
N ALA A 278 -6.55 -4.14 23.12
CA ALA A 278 -7.74 -4.13 23.98
C ALA A 278 -8.66 -5.33 23.70
N VAL A 279 -8.89 -5.64 22.42
CA VAL A 279 -9.68 -6.80 21.98
C VAL A 279 -9.04 -8.13 22.43
N GLN A 280 -7.72 -8.26 22.33
CA GLN A 280 -7.02 -9.46 22.81
C GLN A 280 -7.14 -9.65 24.33
N HIS A 281 -7.06 -8.57 25.11
CA HIS A 281 -7.27 -8.60 26.55
C HIS A 281 -8.70 -9.01 26.91
N VAL A 282 -9.72 -8.50 26.19
CA VAL A 282 -11.11 -8.94 26.38
C VAL A 282 -11.27 -10.44 26.10
N ALA A 283 -10.62 -10.95 25.06
CA ALA A 283 -10.69 -12.37 24.73
C ALA A 283 -10.00 -13.26 25.78
N ARG A 284 -8.84 -12.85 26.28
CA ARG A 284 -8.18 -13.52 27.42
C ARG A 284 -9.04 -13.49 28.68
N ALA A 285 -9.68 -12.36 29.00
CA ALA A 285 -10.66 -12.26 30.09
C ALA A 285 -11.84 -13.23 29.90
N GLY A 286 -12.30 -13.42 28.66
CA GLY A 286 -13.28 -14.45 28.30
C GLY A 286 -12.79 -15.87 28.61
N GLN A 287 -11.54 -16.19 28.27
CA GLN A 287 -10.91 -17.48 28.57
C GLN A 287 -10.74 -17.71 30.07
N VAL A 288 -10.36 -16.69 30.84
CA VAL A 288 -10.29 -16.76 32.32
C VAL A 288 -11.66 -17.10 32.90
N THR A 289 -12.72 -16.46 32.39
CA THR A 289 -14.10 -16.71 32.85
C THR A 289 -14.56 -18.14 32.54
N THR A 290 -14.27 -18.66 31.34
CA THR A 290 -14.67 -20.01 30.92
C THR A 290 -13.84 -21.11 31.57
N SER A 291 -12.58 -20.85 31.90
CA SER A 291 -11.69 -21.79 32.60
C SER A 291 -11.86 -21.81 34.12
N GLY A 292 -12.73 -20.95 34.67
CA GLY A 292 -12.94 -20.85 36.12
C GLY A 292 -11.76 -20.20 36.86
N GLY A 293 -11.03 -19.31 36.18
CA GLY A 293 -9.90 -18.58 36.77
C GLY A 293 -10.33 -17.63 37.91
N VAL A 294 -9.34 -17.15 38.66
CA VAL A 294 -9.62 -16.32 39.84
C VAL A 294 -9.99 -14.89 39.44
N PRO A 295 -10.79 -14.16 40.25
CA PRO A 295 -11.19 -12.78 39.96
C PRO A 295 -10.02 -11.84 39.66
N ASP A 296 -8.86 -12.07 40.26
CA ASP A 296 -7.65 -11.26 40.05
C ASP A 296 -7.11 -11.39 38.62
N ASP A 297 -7.13 -12.60 38.04
CA ASP A 297 -6.73 -12.84 36.65
C ASP A 297 -7.70 -12.13 35.69
N LEU A 298 -8.99 -12.09 36.05
CA LEU A 298 -9.98 -11.38 35.26
C LEU A 298 -9.71 -9.87 35.29
N ILE A 299 -9.46 -9.30 36.48
CA ILE A 299 -9.12 -7.88 36.65
C ILE A 299 -7.82 -7.53 35.90
N PHE A 300 -6.83 -8.42 35.94
CA PHE A 300 -5.55 -8.25 35.26
C PHE A 300 -5.70 -8.13 33.73
N GLU A 301 -6.73 -8.75 33.15
CA GLU A 301 -7.03 -8.63 31.72
C GLU A 301 -8.00 -7.48 31.42
N THR A 302 -9.01 -7.24 32.27
CA THR A 302 -10.04 -6.22 31.99
C THR A 302 -9.54 -4.78 32.19
N ILE A 303 -8.63 -4.52 33.14
CA ILE A 303 -8.05 -3.18 33.35
C ILE A 303 -7.27 -2.71 32.11
N PRO A 304 -6.28 -3.48 31.58
CA PRO A 304 -5.61 -3.11 30.34
C PRO A 304 -6.56 -2.94 29.17
N ALA A 305 -7.58 -3.79 29.03
CA ALA A 305 -8.56 -3.66 27.95
C ALA A 305 -9.25 -2.28 27.96
N VAL A 306 -9.71 -1.83 29.14
CA VAL A 306 -10.38 -0.53 29.32
C VAL A 306 -9.41 0.63 29.07
N ILE A 307 -8.18 0.56 29.61
CA ILE A 307 -7.19 1.61 29.40
C ILE A 307 -6.79 1.72 27.92
N LEU A 308 -6.48 0.59 27.27
CA LEU A 308 -6.05 0.55 25.87
C LEU A 308 -7.16 1.00 24.92
N ALA A 309 -8.41 0.62 25.18
CA ALA A 309 -9.52 1.12 24.37
C ALA A 309 -9.69 2.65 24.51
N TYR A 310 -9.50 3.23 25.70
CA TYR A 310 -9.47 4.70 25.83
C TYR A 310 -8.30 5.33 25.05
N LEU A 311 -7.10 4.75 25.16
CA LEU A 311 -5.92 5.22 24.42
C LEU A 311 -6.09 5.12 22.90
N CYS A 312 -6.81 4.11 22.41
CA CYS A 312 -7.21 4.01 21.01
C CYS A 312 -8.02 5.24 20.58
N LEU A 313 -9.05 5.60 21.35
CA LEU A 313 -9.89 6.76 21.05
C LEU A 313 -9.10 8.07 21.05
N ASP A 314 -8.28 8.31 22.08
CA ASP A 314 -7.45 9.53 22.14
C ASP A 314 -6.46 9.60 20.98
N SER A 315 -5.80 8.47 20.67
CA SER A 315 -4.85 8.39 19.55
C SER A 315 -5.51 8.67 18.21
N HIS A 316 -6.71 8.12 17.97
CA HIS A 316 -7.48 8.35 16.75
C HIS A 316 -7.85 9.83 16.58
N VAL A 317 -8.28 10.50 17.65
CA VAL A 317 -8.58 11.94 17.62
C VAL A 317 -7.32 12.76 17.35
N ASN A 318 -6.19 12.41 17.96
CA ASN A 318 -4.91 13.07 17.72
C ASN A 318 -4.47 12.91 16.25
N GLU A 319 -4.60 11.71 15.70
CA GLU A 319 -4.30 11.38 14.31
C GLU A 319 -5.18 12.18 13.34
N LEU A 320 -6.49 12.24 13.59
CA LEU A 320 -7.40 13.04 12.77
C LEU A 320 -7.01 14.52 12.78
N GLY A 321 -6.72 15.10 13.94
CA GLY A 321 -6.34 16.52 13.99
C GLY A 321 -5.05 16.83 13.22
N TYR A 322 -4.08 15.91 13.19
CA TYR A 322 -2.91 16.02 12.32
C TYR A 322 -3.26 15.85 10.84
N ARG A 323 -3.97 14.77 10.49
CA ARG A 323 -4.29 14.43 9.10
C ARG A 323 -5.16 15.50 8.43
N THR A 324 -6.07 16.11 9.18
CA THR A 324 -6.91 17.19 8.67
C THR A 324 -6.30 18.58 8.86
N GLN A 325 -5.05 18.67 9.31
CA GLN A 325 -4.30 19.92 9.45
C GLN A 325 -5.00 20.99 10.31
N VAL A 326 -5.57 20.58 11.45
CA VAL A 326 -6.19 21.53 12.39
C VAL A 326 -5.12 22.52 12.88
N PRO A 327 -5.34 23.84 12.79
CA PRO A 327 -4.39 24.85 13.25
C PRO A 327 -4.01 24.66 14.73
N ASP A 328 -2.73 24.88 15.03
CA ASP A 328 -2.09 24.72 16.34
C ASP A 328 -2.30 23.36 17.01
N TRP A 329 -2.60 22.29 16.27
CA TRP A 329 -2.80 20.96 16.86
C TRP A 329 -1.60 20.48 17.67
N LYS A 330 -0.38 20.85 17.25
CA LYS A 330 0.84 20.61 18.03
C LYS A 330 0.75 21.22 19.44
N SER A 331 0.30 22.47 19.56
CA SER A 331 0.10 23.13 20.85
C SER A 331 -0.99 22.47 21.69
N VAL A 332 -2.05 21.93 21.06
CA VAL A 332 -3.09 21.15 21.77
C VAL A 332 -2.47 19.92 22.45
N LEU A 333 -1.54 19.25 21.77
CA LEU A 333 -0.87 18.06 22.27
C LEU A 333 0.18 18.39 23.32
N ASP A 334 0.99 19.43 23.08
CA ASP A 334 2.04 19.88 24.01
C ASP A 334 1.47 20.34 25.37
N ASN A 335 0.21 20.78 25.40
CA ASN A 335 -0.50 21.20 26.62
C ASN A 335 -1.35 20.10 27.28
N GLU A 336 -1.22 18.84 26.87
CA GLU A 336 -1.97 17.70 27.43
C GLU A 336 -3.50 17.93 27.46
N THR A 337 -4.04 18.60 26.44
CA THR A 337 -5.45 18.99 26.39
C THR A 337 -6.37 17.76 26.55
N PRO A 338 -7.41 17.80 27.40
CA PRO A 338 -8.33 16.67 27.56
C PRO A 338 -9.07 16.29 26.27
N LEU A 339 -9.45 15.01 26.14
CA LEU A 339 -10.04 14.43 24.94
C LEU A 339 -11.35 15.12 24.49
N ASP A 340 -12.20 15.54 25.43
CA ASP A 340 -13.45 16.25 25.12
C ASP A 340 -13.18 17.61 24.45
N SER A 341 -12.12 18.29 24.88
CA SER A 341 -11.65 19.56 24.37
C SER A 341 -10.98 19.40 23.01
N LYS A 342 -10.18 18.32 22.81
CA LYS A 342 -9.65 17.93 21.50
C LYS A 342 -10.77 17.70 20.48
N LEU A 343 -11.78 16.90 20.84
CA LEU A 343 -12.95 16.64 20.00
C LEU A 343 -13.73 17.93 19.69
N GLY A 344 -13.92 18.79 20.70
CA GLY A 344 -14.57 20.08 20.51
C GLY A 344 -13.85 20.96 19.49
N ARG A 345 -12.51 20.99 19.53
CA ARG A 345 -11.69 21.73 18.57
C ARG A 345 -11.74 21.12 17.17
N LEU A 346 -11.62 19.80 17.06
CA LEU A 346 -11.69 19.07 15.80
C LEU A 346 -13.00 19.36 15.05
N PHE A 347 -14.15 19.19 15.71
CA PHE A 347 -15.45 19.45 15.08
C PHE A 347 -15.64 20.93 14.72
N SER A 348 -15.17 21.85 15.57
CA SER A 348 -15.28 23.29 15.29
C SER A 348 -14.48 23.70 14.05
N PHE A 349 -13.30 23.10 13.85
CA PHE A 349 -12.47 23.37 12.67
C PHE A 349 -13.15 22.94 11.37
N HIS A 350 -13.74 21.74 11.37
CA HIS A 350 -14.47 21.21 10.21
C HIS A 350 -15.83 21.87 9.98
N ARG A 351 -16.20 22.86 10.81
CA ARG A 351 -17.53 23.52 10.81
C ARG A 351 -18.68 22.53 10.99
N GLU A 352 -18.38 21.35 11.52
CA GLU A 352 -19.35 20.32 11.76
C GLU A 352 -20.07 20.57 13.07
N LYS A 353 -21.32 20.09 13.16
CA LYS A 353 -22.04 20.16 14.42
C LYS A 353 -21.26 19.36 15.45
N ASN A 354 -20.87 20.00 16.55
CA ASN A 354 -20.14 19.33 17.61
C ASN A 354 -20.96 18.13 18.12
N LEU A 355 -20.47 16.92 17.83
CA LEU A 355 -21.15 15.67 18.13
C LEU A 355 -21.47 15.54 19.63
N LEU A 356 -20.56 15.96 20.50
CA LEU A 356 -20.74 15.94 21.96
C LEU A 356 -21.80 16.94 22.45
N LYS A 357 -22.01 18.05 21.74
CA LYS A 357 -23.13 18.98 22.03
C LYS A 357 -24.46 18.43 21.51
N ALA A 358 -24.44 17.75 20.36
CA ALA A 358 -25.63 17.16 19.76
C ALA A 358 -26.10 15.88 20.49
N ARG A 359 -25.19 15.19 21.18
CA ARG A 359 -25.40 13.90 21.84
C ARG A 359 -24.90 13.93 23.30
N PRO A 360 -25.69 14.49 24.24
CA PRO A 360 -25.32 14.56 25.65
C PRO A 360 -25.09 13.19 26.29
N ASP A 361 -25.77 12.16 25.78
CA ASP A 361 -25.58 10.76 26.16
C ASP A 361 -24.14 10.30 25.90
N LEU A 362 -23.60 10.56 24.71
CA LEU A 362 -22.21 10.22 24.35
C LEU A 362 -21.20 11.00 25.19
N LYS A 363 -21.47 12.29 25.44
CA LYS A 363 -20.62 13.11 26.30
C LYS A 363 -20.54 12.53 27.71
N ARG A 364 -21.67 12.15 28.31
CA ARG A 364 -21.70 11.54 29.63
C ARG A 364 -20.92 10.22 29.67
N THR A 365 -21.14 9.33 28.70
CA THR A 365 -20.40 8.06 28.63
C THR A 365 -18.88 8.29 28.49
N LEU A 366 -18.45 9.29 27.71
CA LEU A 366 -17.04 9.65 27.58
C LEU A 366 -16.45 10.19 28.89
N GLN A 367 -17.23 10.98 29.65
CA GLN A 367 -16.82 11.48 30.97
C GLN A 367 -16.66 10.34 31.96
N GLU A 368 -17.67 9.47 32.09
CA GLU A 368 -17.62 8.27 32.94
C GLU A 368 -16.41 7.38 32.59
N TYR A 369 -16.12 7.22 31.31
CA TYR A 369 -14.97 6.45 30.85
C TYR A 369 -13.63 7.15 31.18
N THR A 370 -13.55 8.47 31.02
CA THR A 370 -12.35 9.25 31.39
C THR A 370 -12.07 9.16 32.89
N GLU A 371 -13.10 9.30 33.73
CA GLU A 371 -13.02 9.14 35.18
C GLU A 371 -12.56 7.74 35.57
N LEU A 372 -13.15 6.70 34.97
CA LEU A 372 -12.75 5.32 35.20
C LEU A 372 -11.27 5.10 34.82
N ARG A 373 -10.85 5.52 33.62
CA ARG A 373 -9.46 5.38 33.16
C ARG A 373 -8.49 6.08 34.11
N ASN A 374 -8.82 7.28 34.58
CA ASN A 374 -7.97 8.04 35.50
C ASN A 374 -7.88 7.35 36.87
N SER A 375 -8.99 6.84 37.41
CA SER A 375 -8.97 6.08 38.67
C SER A 375 -8.10 4.82 38.58
N LEU A 376 -8.01 4.20 37.40
CA LEU A 376 -7.20 3.00 37.19
C LEU A 376 -5.72 3.27 37.05
N ILE A 377 -5.33 4.39 36.45
CA ILE A 377 -3.94 4.74 36.19
C ILE A 377 -3.28 5.39 37.40
N HIS A 378 -4.03 6.24 38.12
CA HIS A 378 -3.50 6.97 39.27
C HIS A 378 -3.67 6.22 40.60
N PHE A 379 -4.28 5.03 40.57
CA PHE A 379 -4.48 4.13 41.70
C PHE A 379 -4.98 4.85 42.96
N GLU A 380 -6.27 5.20 42.97
CA GLU A 380 -6.89 5.77 44.16
C GLU A 380 -7.30 4.64 45.13
N TYR A 381 -6.89 4.74 46.41
CA TYR A 381 -7.09 3.71 47.45
C TYR A 381 -8.56 3.27 47.62
N GLU A 382 -9.52 4.07 47.18
CA GLU A 382 -10.96 3.80 47.24
C GLU A 382 -11.39 2.59 46.38
N ALA A 383 -10.61 2.20 45.37
CA ALA A 383 -10.91 1.04 44.52
C ALA A 383 -10.95 -0.32 45.26
N TRP A 384 -10.43 -0.37 46.50
CA TRP A 384 -10.42 -1.56 47.36
C TRP A 384 -11.60 -1.64 48.33
N ASN A 385 -12.51 -0.68 48.31
CA ASN A 385 -13.72 -0.75 49.13
C ASN A 385 -14.51 -2.01 48.76
N VAL A 386 -14.82 -2.83 49.77
CA VAL A 386 -15.57 -4.09 49.57
C VAL A 386 -17.04 -3.81 49.82
N SER A 387 -17.85 -4.01 48.79
CA SER A 387 -19.31 -3.96 48.84
C SER A 387 -19.86 -5.37 49.04
N ILE A 388 -20.97 -5.53 49.76
CA ILE A 388 -21.70 -6.80 49.77
C ILE A 388 -22.79 -6.72 48.70
N VAL A 389 -22.66 -7.50 47.64
CA VAL A 389 -23.68 -7.67 46.59
C VAL A 389 -24.12 -9.12 46.62
N ASP A 390 -25.43 -9.38 46.74
CA ASP A 390 -26.01 -10.73 46.80
C ASP A 390 -25.33 -11.65 47.84
N SER A 391 -25.01 -11.11 49.02
CA SER A 391 -24.31 -11.81 50.12
C SER A 391 -22.87 -12.23 49.83
N GLN A 392 -22.26 -11.75 48.74
CA GLN A 392 -20.84 -11.93 48.47
C GLN A 392 -20.05 -10.62 48.63
N PRO A 393 -18.86 -10.65 49.25
CA PRO A 393 -17.95 -9.52 49.26
C PRO A 393 -17.37 -9.34 47.85
N ILE A 394 -17.64 -8.20 47.23
CA ILE A 394 -17.13 -7.84 45.91
C ILE A 394 -16.37 -6.52 46.04
N SER A 395 -15.14 -6.47 45.52
CA SER A 395 -14.40 -5.20 45.46
C SER A 395 -15.09 -4.22 44.53
N GLU A 396 -15.07 -2.93 44.87
CA GLU A 396 -15.58 -1.86 44.02
C GLU A 396 -14.88 -1.85 42.65
N LEU A 397 -13.61 -2.26 42.59
CA LEU A 397 -12.90 -2.47 41.34
C LEU A 397 -13.55 -3.55 40.45
N TYR A 398 -13.96 -4.69 41.03
CA TYR A 398 -14.59 -5.78 40.29
C TYR A 398 -16.00 -5.41 39.81
N THR A 399 -16.77 -4.63 40.58
CA THR A 399 -18.09 -4.15 40.13
C THR A 399 -17.97 -3.18 38.95
N ARG A 400 -16.89 -2.40 38.90
CA ARG A 400 -16.63 -1.42 37.83
C ARG A 400 -15.98 -2.04 36.59
N ILE A 401 -15.17 -3.10 36.74
CA ILE A 401 -14.30 -3.61 35.67
C ILE A 401 -14.32 -5.14 35.58
N ASN A 402 -15.49 -5.67 35.24
CA ASN A 402 -15.67 -7.08 34.86
C ASN A 402 -15.67 -7.25 33.33
N LEU A 403 -15.71 -8.51 32.86
CA LEU A 403 -15.75 -8.84 31.43
C LEU A 403 -16.88 -8.11 30.67
N PRO A 404 -18.15 -8.12 31.14
CA PRO A 404 -19.21 -7.34 30.50
C PRO A 404 -18.90 -5.84 30.39
N ALA A 405 -18.30 -5.23 31.42
CA ALA A 405 -17.89 -3.83 31.38
C ALA A 405 -16.80 -3.58 30.34
N ALA A 406 -15.75 -4.40 30.32
CA ALA A 406 -14.67 -4.30 29.34
C ALA A 406 -15.18 -4.42 27.89
N ILE A 407 -16.07 -5.39 27.62
CA ILE A 407 -16.74 -5.53 26.31
C ILE A 407 -17.50 -4.26 25.95
N ARG A 408 -18.30 -3.70 26.87
CA ARG A 408 -19.06 -2.46 26.62
C ARG A 408 -18.14 -1.29 26.27
N TYR A 409 -17.02 -1.13 26.97
CA TYR A 409 -16.08 -0.05 26.72
C TYR A 409 -15.34 -0.18 25.38
N VAL A 410 -14.90 -1.39 25.01
CA VAL A 410 -14.31 -1.67 23.70
C VAL A 410 -15.33 -1.40 22.58
N ASN A 411 -16.56 -1.90 22.73
CA ASN A 411 -17.65 -1.66 21.77
C ASN A 411 -18.01 -0.18 21.65
N PHE A 412 -18.00 0.56 22.76
CA PHE A 412 -18.21 2.00 22.75
C PHE A 412 -17.16 2.72 21.92
N VAL A 413 -15.87 2.38 22.07
CA VAL A 413 -14.80 3.00 21.29
C VAL A 413 -14.95 2.72 19.80
N ALA A 414 -15.21 1.47 19.42
CA ALA A 414 -15.42 1.13 18.02
C ALA A 414 -16.57 1.95 17.40
N LYS A 415 -17.72 2.00 18.08
CA LYS A 415 -18.87 2.81 17.64
C LYS A 415 -18.55 4.29 17.60
N PHE A 416 -17.84 4.80 18.60
CA PHE A 416 -17.58 6.23 18.71
C PHE A 416 -16.55 6.71 17.69
N VAL A 417 -15.53 5.91 17.39
CA VAL A 417 -14.61 6.17 16.27
C VAL A 417 -15.38 6.22 14.96
N THR A 418 -16.27 5.26 14.67
CA THR A 418 -17.11 5.28 13.47
C THR A 418 -17.93 6.58 13.39
N LEU A 419 -18.64 6.94 14.47
CA LEU A 419 -19.43 8.17 14.53
C LEU A 419 -18.61 9.44 14.33
N ILE A 420 -17.38 9.52 14.86
CA ILE A 420 -16.48 10.66 14.64
C ILE A 420 -16.15 10.78 13.14
N ASN A 421 -15.77 9.67 12.49
CA ASN A 421 -15.40 9.68 11.08
C ASN A 421 -16.60 10.01 10.17
N GLU A 422 -17.76 9.42 10.43
CA GLU A 422 -19.02 9.73 9.73
C GLU A 422 -19.38 11.22 9.85
N ASN A 423 -19.27 11.79 11.05
CA ASN A 423 -19.53 13.21 11.30
C ASN A 423 -18.52 14.13 10.58
N LEU A 424 -17.35 13.63 10.20
CA LEU A 424 -16.34 14.37 9.44
C LEU A 424 -16.37 14.04 7.94
N ALA A 425 -17.34 13.24 7.48
CA ALA A 425 -17.40 12.70 6.12
C ALA A 425 -16.12 11.94 5.70
N ILE A 426 -15.44 11.32 6.67
CA ILE A 426 -14.27 10.48 6.46
C ILE A 426 -14.74 9.01 6.53
N PRO A 427 -14.28 8.12 5.63
CA PRO A 427 -14.60 6.70 5.72
C PRO A 427 -14.18 6.10 7.07
N ALA A 428 -15.01 5.22 7.63
CA ALA A 428 -14.66 4.52 8.87
C ALA A 428 -13.35 3.72 8.68
N PRO A 429 -12.45 3.68 9.69
CA PRO A 429 -11.20 2.97 9.58
C PRO A 429 -11.41 1.46 9.38
N ARG A 430 -10.71 0.88 8.40
CA ARG A 430 -10.83 -0.55 8.06
C ARG A 430 -10.39 -1.51 9.17
N TRP A 431 -9.55 -1.04 10.09
CA TRP A 431 -9.06 -1.80 11.24
C TRP A 431 -10.11 -2.00 12.34
N LEU A 432 -11.25 -1.32 12.26
CA LEU A 432 -12.42 -1.60 13.13
C LEU A 432 -13.23 -2.80 12.64
N SER A 433 -13.08 -3.21 11.38
CA SER A 433 -13.83 -4.33 10.82
C SER A 433 -13.22 -5.68 11.21
N THR A 434 -14.08 -6.65 11.48
CA THR A 434 -13.69 -8.05 11.73
C THR A 434 -13.43 -8.82 10.42
N GLN A 435 -13.99 -8.35 9.31
CA GLN A 435 -13.91 -8.99 7.98
C GLN A 435 -12.54 -8.81 7.31
N THR A 436 -11.76 -7.85 7.79
CA THR A 436 -10.49 -7.41 7.23
C THR A 436 -9.30 -8.15 7.84
N GLY A 437 -9.49 -9.22 8.62
CA GLY A 437 -8.40 -10.05 9.15
C GLY A 437 -7.48 -9.37 10.18
N TRP A 438 -7.70 -8.10 10.54
CA TRP A 438 -6.84 -7.36 11.47
C TRP A 438 -6.81 -7.93 12.90
N LEU A 439 -7.88 -8.62 13.27
CA LEU A 439 -8.07 -9.21 14.60
C LEU A 439 -7.82 -10.72 14.56
N GLU A 440 -6.82 -11.15 13.78
CA GLU A 440 -6.39 -12.55 13.69
C GLU A 440 -6.24 -13.20 15.07
N ASN A 441 -6.82 -14.40 15.22
CA ASN A 441 -6.83 -15.26 16.41
C ASN A 441 -7.70 -14.80 17.60
N VAL A 442 -8.63 -13.87 17.41
CA VAL A 442 -9.60 -13.53 18.45
C VAL A 442 -11.00 -13.98 18.04
N ASP A 443 -11.67 -14.82 18.85
CA ASP A 443 -13.09 -15.11 18.69
C ASP A 443 -13.89 -13.86 19.11
N LEU A 444 -14.45 -13.15 18.12
CA LEU A 444 -15.14 -11.87 18.30
C LEU A 444 -16.65 -12.04 18.43
N GLY A 445 -17.16 -13.23 18.80
CA GLY A 445 -18.59 -13.46 19.01
C GLY A 445 -19.27 -12.43 19.95
N PHE A 446 -18.49 -11.69 20.75
CA PHE A 446 -18.96 -10.64 21.67
C PHE A 446 -19.02 -9.21 21.07
N LEU A 447 -18.41 -8.93 19.91
CA LEU A 447 -18.43 -7.59 19.31
C LEU A 447 -19.79 -7.20 18.70
N GLY A 448 -20.71 -8.16 18.55
CA GLY A 448 -22.00 -7.94 17.89
C GLY A 448 -21.85 -7.74 16.38
N GLN A 449 -22.68 -8.44 15.60
CA GLN A 449 -22.78 -8.23 14.15
C GLN A 449 -23.38 -6.88 13.80
#